data_AF-A0A352PJX0-F1
#
_entry.id   AF-A0A352PJX0-F1
#
_cell.length_a   1.000
_cell.length_b   1.000
_cell.length_c   1.000
_cell.angle_alpha   90.00
_cell.angle_beta   90.00
_cell.angle_gamma   90.00
#
_symmetry.space_group_name_H-M   'P 1'
#
loop_
_entity.id
_entity.type
_entity.pdbx_description
1 polymer ?
#
loop_
_entity_poly.entity_id
_entity_poly.type
_entity_poly.pdbx_seq_one_letter_code
_entity_poly.pdbx_strand_id
1 'polypeptide(L)'
;MKWKRVCQTEGTLVAGERSAPPTHWWNYLYLAFFGWKTIVTLCVPDSVAQNGYFVGFTTMDGASWVKTEAIQHDKFFSMRIGHEDTRFFVMTITNPELLGIGTQAAKLVLPEVVARGPLH
;
A
#
# COMPACT_ATOMS: atom_id res chain seq x y z
N MET A 1 -5.87 3.75 -12.29
CA MET A 1 -4.72 3.70 -11.37
C MET A 1 -3.78 2.59 -11.83
N LYS A 2 -2.49 2.87 -12.06
CA LYS A 2 -1.51 1.87 -12.55
C LYS A 2 -0.61 1.41 -11.38
N TRP A 3 -0.35 0.11 -11.31
CA TRP A 3 0.50 -0.54 -10.32
C TRP A 3 1.67 -1.22 -11.02
N LYS A 4 2.87 -1.18 -10.43
CA LYS A 4 4.07 -1.85 -10.95
C LYS A 4 4.57 -2.86 -9.92
N ARG A 5 4.91 -4.06 -10.38
CA ARG A 5 5.52 -5.10 -9.54
C ARG A 5 6.94 -4.70 -9.16
N VAL A 6 7.31 -4.96 -7.92
CA VAL A 6 8.65 -4.68 -7.37
C VAL A 6 9.18 -5.92 -6.63
N CYS A 7 10.47 -5.91 -6.29
CA CYS A 7 11.06 -6.95 -5.46
C CYS A 7 10.38 -6.98 -4.08
N GLN A 8 10.39 -8.15 -3.44
CA GLN A 8 9.79 -8.34 -2.12
C GLN A 8 10.37 -7.31 -1.14
N THR A 9 9.47 -6.59 -0.47
CA THR A 9 9.79 -5.48 0.42
C THR A 9 9.14 -5.70 1.77
N GLU A 10 9.88 -5.39 2.84
CA GLU A 10 9.33 -5.36 4.19
C GLU A 10 8.27 -4.26 4.30
N GLY A 11 7.33 -4.40 5.22
CA GLY A 11 6.21 -3.48 5.33
C GLY A 11 5.46 -3.64 6.65
N THR A 12 4.68 -2.63 7.00
CA THR A 12 3.79 -2.64 8.15
C THR A 12 2.68 -3.65 7.90
N LEU A 13 2.67 -4.72 8.70
CA LEU A 13 1.64 -5.74 8.61
C LEU A 13 0.32 -5.20 9.16
N VAL A 14 -0.70 -5.24 8.32
CA VAL A 14 -2.05 -4.84 8.68
C VAL A 14 -2.95 -6.06 8.51
N ALA A 15 -3.42 -6.59 9.65
CA ALA A 15 -4.32 -7.74 9.68
C ALA A 15 -5.57 -7.47 8.83
N GLY A 16 -5.96 -8.48 8.05
CA GLY A 16 -7.14 -8.47 7.20
C GLY A 16 -8.45 -8.45 7.99
N GLU A 17 -9.52 -8.06 7.31
CA GLU A 17 -10.89 -8.04 7.83
C GLU A 17 -11.53 -9.42 7.67
N ARG A 18 -11.49 -10.23 8.74
CA ARG A 18 -11.99 -11.62 8.70
C ARG A 18 -13.49 -11.72 8.43
N SER A 19 -14.25 -10.65 8.64
CA SER A 19 -15.68 -10.58 8.27
C SER A 19 -15.92 -10.37 6.77
N ALA A 20 -14.89 -10.07 5.99
CA ALA A 20 -14.94 -10.07 4.53
C ALA A 20 -14.74 -11.51 4.01
N PRO A 21 -15.37 -11.90 2.90
CA PRO A 21 -15.12 -13.20 2.29
C PRO A 21 -13.67 -13.30 1.76
N PRO A 22 -13.06 -14.51 1.77
CA PRO A 22 -11.72 -14.72 1.23
C PRO A 22 -11.55 -14.22 -0.20
N THR A 23 -10.38 -13.64 -0.49
CA THR A 23 -10.10 -13.03 -1.79
C THR A 23 -9.69 -14.10 -2.80
N HIS A 24 -10.67 -14.65 -3.50
CA HIS A 24 -10.44 -15.51 -4.66
C HIS A 24 -10.38 -14.71 -5.97
N TRP A 25 -9.73 -15.26 -7.00
CA TRP A 25 -9.57 -14.57 -8.29
C TRP A 25 -10.93 -14.23 -8.93
N TRP A 26 -11.94 -15.10 -8.80
CA TRP A 26 -13.30 -14.86 -9.31
C TRP A 26 -14.09 -13.83 -8.46
N ASN A 27 -13.64 -13.57 -7.23
CA ASN A 27 -14.26 -12.59 -6.36
C ASN A 27 -13.72 -11.16 -6.60
N TYR A 28 -12.72 -10.94 -7.47
CA TYR A 28 -12.11 -9.61 -7.64
C TYR A 28 -13.11 -8.53 -8.04
N LEU A 29 -14.05 -8.83 -8.95
CA LEU A 29 -15.11 -7.89 -9.34
C LEU A 29 -16.06 -7.64 -8.17
N TYR A 30 -16.53 -8.69 -7.51
CA TYR A 30 -17.41 -8.57 -6.35
C TYR A 30 -16.74 -7.77 -5.21
N LEU A 31 -15.47 -8.04 -4.92
CA LEU A 31 -14.70 -7.35 -3.90
C LEU A 31 -14.49 -5.88 -4.28
N ALA A 32 -14.16 -5.59 -5.53
CA ALA A 32 -13.99 -4.23 -6.04
C ALA A 32 -15.23 -3.35 -5.82
N PHE A 33 -16.44 -3.91 -5.96
CA PHE A 33 -17.69 -3.17 -5.82
C PHE A 33 -18.36 -3.28 -4.44
N PHE A 34 -18.22 -4.40 -3.73
CA PHE A 34 -19.06 -4.72 -2.56
C PHE A 34 -18.33 -5.39 -1.39
N GLY A 35 -17.06 -5.78 -1.54
CA GLY A 35 -16.40 -6.67 -0.56
C GLY A 35 -15.38 -6.00 0.35
N TRP A 36 -14.93 -4.78 0.04
CA TRP A 36 -14.12 -4.02 0.97
C TRP A 36 -15.04 -3.52 2.10
N LYS A 37 -14.72 -3.88 3.34
CA LYS A 37 -15.48 -3.42 4.53
C LYS A 37 -14.71 -2.41 5.36
N THR A 38 -13.39 -2.41 5.26
CA THR A 38 -12.51 -1.65 6.14
C THR A 38 -11.53 -0.80 5.33
N ILE A 39 -11.40 0.47 5.70
CA ILE A 39 -10.30 1.34 5.32
C ILE A 39 -9.28 1.37 6.45
N VAL A 40 -8.01 1.25 6.11
CA VAL A 40 -6.90 1.65 6.97
C VAL A 40 -6.39 3.00 6.52
N THR A 41 -6.11 3.88 7.48
CA THR A 41 -5.35 5.10 7.23
C THR A 41 -3.98 4.93 7.86
N LEU A 42 -2.95 5.09 7.04
CA LEU A 42 -1.56 5.06 7.49
C LEU A 42 -0.93 6.45 7.38
N CYS A 43 0.05 6.69 8.24
CA CYS A 43 0.79 7.93 8.35
C CYS A 43 2.27 7.69 8.03
N VAL A 44 2.89 8.64 7.35
CA VAL A 44 4.33 8.68 7.10
C VAL A 44 4.99 9.80 7.92
N PRO A 45 6.32 9.73 8.17
CA PRO A 45 7.06 10.84 8.75
C PRO A 45 6.99 12.11 7.89
N ASP A 46 7.04 13.30 8.51
CA ASP A 46 6.94 14.58 7.79
C ASP A 46 8.06 14.77 6.75
N SER A 47 9.26 14.25 7.04
CA SER A 47 10.39 14.26 6.11
C SER A 47 10.13 13.46 4.83
N VAL A 48 9.25 12.47 4.87
CA VAL A 48 8.85 11.66 3.72
C VAL A 48 7.72 12.35 2.95
N ALA A 49 6.75 12.91 3.65
CA ALA A 49 5.64 13.66 3.04
C ALA A 49 6.14 14.87 2.24
N GLN A 50 7.13 15.60 2.77
CA GLN A 50 7.70 16.78 2.11
C GLN A 50 8.44 16.45 0.80
N ASN A 51 9.13 15.32 0.74
CA ASN A 51 9.90 14.89 -0.43
C ASN A 51 9.08 14.08 -1.44
N GLY A 52 7.85 13.71 -1.07
CA GLY A 52 7.01 12.82 -1.84
C GLY A 52 7.44 11.35 -1.75
N TYR A 53 6.46 10.47 -1.93
CA TYR A 53 6.66 9.04 -1.77
C TYR A 53 5.71 8.21 -2.60
N PHE A 54 6.09 6.95 -2.84
CA PHE A 54 5.24 5.95 -3.45
C PHE A 54 4.71 5.00 -2.39
N VAL A 55 3.44 4.62 -2.53
CA VAL A 55 2.78 3.63 -1.68
C VAL A 55 2.81 2.28 -2.35
N GLY A 56 3.15 1.25 -1.59
CA GLY A 56 3.08 -0.13 -2.04
C GLY A 56 2.44 -1.05 -1.02
N PHE A 57 2.12 -2.25 -1.50
CA PHE A 57 1.64 -3.34 -0.67
C PHE A 57 2.25 -4.67 -1.12
N THR A 58 2.39 -5.60 -0.18
CA THR A 58 2.82 -6.97 -0.41
C THR A 58 1.68 -7.92 -0.08
N THR A 59 1.28 -8.72 -1.07
CA THR A 59 0.27 -9.77 -0.92
C THR A 59 0.85 -11.02 -0.26
N MET A 60 -0.02 -11.92 0.19
CA MET A 60 0.36 -13.16 0.90
C MET A 60 1.23 -14.11 0.06
N ASP A 61 1.13 -14.05 -1.26
CA ASP A 61 2.00 -14.79 -2.20
C ASP A 61 3.42 -14.19 -2.32
N GLY A 62 3.71 -13.12 -1.58
CA GLY A 62 5.00 -12.43 -1.57
C GLY A 62 5.17 -11.45 -2.73
N ALA A 63 4.15 -11.23 -3.57
CA ALA A 63 4.22 -10.24 -4.63
C ALA A 63 4.06 -8.82 -4.06
N SER A 64 5.07 -7.97 -4.30
CA SER A 64 5.04 -6.56 -3.93
C SER A 64 4.66 -5.69 -5.11
N TRP A 65 3.77 -4.74 -4.87
CA TRP A 65 3.21 -3.82 -5.86
C TRP A 65 3.32 -2.39 -5.36
N VAL A 66 3.65 -1.47 -6.26
CA VAL A 66 3.79 -0.04 -5.96
C VAL A 66 2.92 0.78 -6.90
N LYS A 67 2.24 1.78 -6.36
CA LYS A 67 1.47 2.75 -7.14
C LYS A 67 2.45 3.55 -8.00
N THR A 68 2.17 3.69 -9.29
CA THR A 68 3.07 4.42 -10.21
C THR A 68 3.04 5.93 -10.01
N GLU A 69 2.04 6.44 -9.30
CA GLU A 69 1.89 7.86 -8.98
C GLU A 69 2.37 8.12 -7.55
N ALA A 70 3.26 9.08 -7.40
CA ALA A 70 3.70 9.54 -6.09
C ALA A 70 2.59 10.34 -5.39
N ILE A 71 2.56 10.25 -4.07
CA ILE A 71 1.85 11.18 -3.19
C ILE A 71 2.84 12.28 -2.81
N GLN A 72 2.40 13.54 -2.88
CA GLN A 72 3.21 14.71 -2.54
C GLN A 72 2.51 15.47 -1.42
N HIS A 73 3.28 15.92 -0.43
CA HIS A 73 2.85 16.82 0.65
C HIS A 73 1.77 16.28 1.61
N ASP A 74 1.11 15.17 1.29
CA ASP A 74 0.19 14.49 2.21
C ASP A 74 0.93 13.55 3.16
N LYS A 75 0.63 13.65 4.45
CA LYS A 75 1.19 12.77 5.49
C LYS A 75 0.43 11.46 5.63
N PHE A 76 -0.83 11.45 5.20
CA PHE A 76 -1.77 10.37 5.40
C PHE A 76 -2.18 9.78 4.06
N PHE A 77 -2.30 8.46 4.01
CA PHE A 77 -2.92 7.78 2.87
C PHE A 77 -3.83 6.67 3.37
N SER A 78 -4.90 6.41 2.62
CA SER A 78 -5.90 5.42 2.97
C SER A 78 -5.90 4.27 1.96
N MET A 79 -5.98 3.05 2.47
CA MET A 79 -6.02 1.82 1.68
C MET A 79 -7.21 0.97 2.12
N ARG A 80 -7.83 0.28 1.18
CA ARG A 80 -8.89 -0.70 1.47
C ARG A 80 -8.25 -2.03 1.85
N ILE A 81 -8.78 -2.68 2.88
CA ILE A 81 -8.32 -3.99 3.35
C ILE A 81 -9.43 -5.02 3.18
N GLY A 82 -9.04 -6.18 2.65
CA GLY A 82 -9.93 -7.33 2.42
C GLY A 82 -9.74 -8.38 3.50
N HIS A 83 -10.06 -9.65 3.21
CA HIS A 83 -9.93 -10.74 4.19
C HIS A 83 -8.48 -11.03 4.62
N GLU A 84 -7.55 -10.90 3.68
CA GLU A 84 -6.16 -11.32 3.86
C GLU A 84 -5.31 -10.26 4.56
N ASP A 85 -4.35 -10.74 5.35
CA ASP A 85 -3.34 -9.88 5.94
C ASP A 85 -2.49 -9.27 4.83
N THR A 86 -2.25 -7.97 4.91
CA THR A 86 -1.54 -7.22 3.87
C THR A 86 -0.44 -6.39 4.51
N ARG A 87 0.76 -6.42 3.93
CA ARG A 87 1.84 -5.52 4.36
C ARG A 87 1.82 -4.27 3.51
N PHE A 88 1.83 -3.09 4.13
CA PHE A 88 1.94 -1.81 3.43
C PHE A 88 3.33 -1.22 3.65
N PHE A 89 3.89 -0.61 2.61
CA PHE A 89 5.20 0.01 2.67
C PHE A 89 5.24 1.29 1.86
N VAL A 90 6.21 2.14 2.18
CA VAL A 90 6.41 3.42 1.50
C VAL A 90 7.84 3.50 0.97
N MET A 91 7.98 4.02 -0.25
CA MET A 91 9.26 4.24 -0.92
C MET A 91 9.48 5.74 -1.11
N THR A 92 10.55 6.29 -0.54
CA THR A 92 10.90 7.70 -0.70
C THR A 92 11.43 7.98 -2.11
N ILE A 93 11.13 9.17 -2.65
CA ILE A 93 11.73 9.64 -3.90
C ILE A 93 13.13 10.17 -3.59
N THR A 94 14.12 9.28 -3.54
CA THR A 94 15.51 9.69 -3.29
C THR A 94 16.21 10.16 -4.57
N ASN A 95 15.76 9.73 -5.76
CA ASN A 95 16.29 10.20 -7.04
C ASN A 95 15.33 9.87 -8.22
N PRO A 96 14.73 10.86 -8.92
CA PRO A 96 13.76 10.61 -10.00
C PRO A 96 14.36 9.93 -11.25
N GLU A 97 15.68 9.97 -11.45
CA GLU A 97 16.36 9.27 -12.56
C GLU A 97 16.31 7.73 -12.46
N LEU A 98 16.01 7.20 -11.27
CA LEU A 98 15.89 5.76 -11.02
C LEU A 98 14.51 5.18 -11.34
N LEU A 99 13.57 5.99 -11.84
CA LEU A 99 12.26 5.53 -12.31
C LEU A 99 12.35 4.57 -13.51
N GLY A 100 13.52 4.51 -14.17
CA GLY A 100 13.82 3.61 -15.29
C GLY A 100 14.53 2.29 -14.94
N ILE A 101 15.11 2.12 -13.74
CA ILE A 101 15.97 0.96 -13.43
C ILE A 101 15.64 0.44 -12.03
N GLY A 102 15.48 -0.88 -11.91
CA GLY A 102 14.93 -1.58 -10.76
C GLY A 102 15.30 -1.03 -9.38
N THR A 103 14.26 -0.68 -8.62
CA THR A 103 14.00 -1.08 -7.22
C THR A 103 15.17 -1.24 -6.22
N GLN A 104 16.31 -0.54 -6.36
CA GLN A 104 17.45 -0.72 -5.44
C GLN A 104 17.82 0.53 -4.64
N ALA A 105 17.22 1.70 -4.92
CA ALA A 105 17.61 2.96 -4.29
C ALA A 105 16.47 3.75 -3.63
N ALA A 106 15.32 3.11 -3.38
CA ALA A 106 14.30 3.72 -2.54
C ALA A 106 14.52 3.31 -1.10
N LYS A 107 14.60 4.30 -0.20
CA LYS A 107 14.59 4.01 1.22
C LYS A 107 13.18 3.56 1.58
N LEU A 108 13.06 2.34 2.09
CA LEU A 108 11.82 1.82 2.61
C LEU A 108 11.51 2.51 3.93
N VAL A 109 10.31 3.05 4.04
CA VAL A 109 9.77 3.62 5.27
C VAL A 109 8.53 2.84 5.63
N LEU A 110 8.48 2.37 6.87
CA LEU A 110 7.32 1.67 7.41
C LEU A 110 6.29 2.71 7.84
N PRO A 111 5.12 2.76 7.19
CA PRO A 111 4.08 3.68 7.58
C PRO A 111 3.40 3.19 8.87
N GLU A 112 2.96 4.10 9.73
CA GLU A 112 2.26 3.75 10.97
C GLU A 112 0.75 3.70 10.74
N VAL A 113 0.06 2.73 11.33
CA VAL A 113 -1.42 2.68 11.27
C VAL A 113 -1.98 3.69 12.26
N VAL A 114 -2.78 4.63 11.77
CA VAL A 114 -3.36 5.71 12.61
C VAL A 114 -4.87 5.53 12.80
N ALA A 115 -5.56 4.93 11.83
CA ALA A 115 -6.98 4.64 11.97
C ALA A 115 -7.38 3.38 11.19
N ARG A 116 -8.41 2.71 11.70
CA ARG A 116 -9.19 1.72 10.96
C ARG A 116 -10.66 2.07 11.13
N GLY A 117 -11.41 2.08 10.04
CA GLY A 117 -12.83 2.41 10.05
C GLY A 117 -13.60 1.71 8.93
N PRO A 118 -14.94 1.67 9.02
CA PRO A 118 -15.79 1.12 7.97
C PRO A 118 -15.70 1.96 6.69
N LEU A 119 -15.96 1.32 5.55
CA LEU A 119 -16.24 2.04 4.31
C LEU A 119 -17.62 2.71 4.40
N HIS A 120 -17.63 4.05 4.38
CA HIS A 120 -18.84 4.88 4.31
C HIS A 120 -19.28 5.13 2.87
#